data_AF-A0A061J5N9-F1
#
_entry.id   AF-A0A061J5N9-F1
#
_cell.length_a   1.000
_cell.length_b   1.000
_cell.length_c   1.000
_cell.angle_alpha   90.00
_cell.angle_beta   90.00
_cell.angle_gamma   90.00
#
_symmetry.space_group_name_H-M   'P 1'
#
loop_
_entity.id
_entity.type
_entity.pdbx_description
1 polymer ?
#
loop_
_entity_poly.entity_id
_entity_poly.type
_entity_poly.pdbx_seq_one_letter_code
_entity_poly.pdbx_strand_id
1 'polypeptide(L)'
;MAKMSRVVQHLDKKVGRDYWQPVFVSLDPHRDTPEKIREYLADFSPRILGLVGTQEEVEAAAREYRVYFAIPDEEAMSENDYLVDHSIIMYLMDPEGKFCDYTTKEFQWFESYSKLLRRMMDYEREKAQKQRERGGELQPGERAANVKVANIATMLDESMAAVPSREALERDMPQRPVTVRR
;
A
#
# COMPACT_ATOMS: atom_id res chain seq x y z
N MET A 1 1.75 2.34 8.97
CA MET A 1 2.61 2.30 7.74
C MET A 1 3.77 1.28 7.72
N ALA A 2 4.36 0.88 8.86
CA ALA A 2 5.50 -0.05 8.89
C ALA A 2 5.28 -1.39 8.16
N LYS A 3 4.07 -1.97 8.24
CA LYS A 3 3.68 -3.18 7.49
C LYS A 3 3.83 -3.00 5.99
N MET A 4 3.30 -1.90 5.44
CA MET A 4 3.36 -1.59 4.00
C MET A 4 4.80 -1.44 3.53
N SER A 5 5.65 -0.72 4.28
CA SER A 5 7.08 -0.59 3.93
C SER A 5 7.78 -1.95 3.81
N ARG A 6 7.52 -2.88 4.75
CA ARG A 6 8.08 -4.24 4.67
C ARG A 6 7.56 -5.01 3.45
N VAL A 7 6.26 -4.94 3.17
CA VAL A 7 5.66 -5.56 1.97
C VAL A 7 6.32 -5.00 0.70
N VAL A 8 6.49 -3.68 0.61
CA VAL A 8 7.13 -3.00 -0.52
C VAL A 8 8.54 -3.52 -0.75
N GLN A 9 9.37 -3.54 0.31
CA GLN A 9 10.74 -4.00 0.20
C GLN A 9 10.85 -5.46 -0.29
N HIS A 10 9.95 -6.34 0.13
CA HIS A 10 9.99 -7.75 -0.26
C HIS A 10 9.42 -7.99 -1.66
N LEU A 11 8.33 -7.31 -2.03
CA LEU A 11 7.80 -7.38 -3.41
C LEU A 11 8.80 -6.80 -4.41
N ASP A 12 9.40 -5.64 -4.15
CA ASP A 12 10.43 -5.06 -5.02
C ASP A 12 11.59 -6.04 -5.26
N LYS A 13 12.03 -6.76 -4.22
CA LYS A 13 13.08 -7.79 -4.34
C LYS A 13 12.62 -9.03 -5.09
N LYS A 14 11.35 -9.40 -4.99
CA LYS A 14 10.82 -10.67 -5.51
C LYS A 14 10.36 -10.58 -6.96
N VAL A 15 9.61 -9.53 -7.30
CA VAL A 15 9.00 -9.35 -8.62
C VAL A 15 9.64 -8.22 -9.43
N GLY A 16 10.40 -7.32 -8.79
CA GLY A 16 10.99 -6.15 -9.44
C GLY A 16 10.09 -4.92 -9.37
N ARG A 17 10.70 -3.74 -9.55
CA ARG A 17 10.03 -2.44 -9.36
C ARG A 17 9.08 -2.05 -10.49
N ASP A 18 9.32 -2.57 -11.69
CA ASP A 18 8.55 -2.21 -12.89
C ASP A 18 7.25 -3.01 -13.03
N TYR A 19 7.04 -3.99 -12.15
CA TYR A 19 5.88 -4.89 -12.16
C TYR A 19 4.76 -4.47 -11.20
N TRP A 20 4.97 -3.43 -10.39
CA TRP A 20 3.93 -2.95 -9.50
C TRP A 20 4.23 -1.56 -8.93
N GLN A 21 3.17 -0.87 -8.47
CA GLN A 21 3.26 0.45 -7.85
C GLN A 21 2.51 0.46 -6.51
N PRO A 22 3.20 0.71 -5.39
CA PRO A 22 2.54 1.01 -4.13
C PRO A 22 1.99 2.45 -4.16
N VAL A 23 0.73 2.61 -3.79
CA VAL A 23 0.02 3.90 -3.75
C VAL A 23 -0.51 4.11 -2.33
N PHE A 24 -0.39 5.33 -1.82
CA PHE A 24 -1.03 5.80 -0.60
C PHE A 24 -2.05 6.86 -0.99
N VAL A 25 -3.31 6.69 -0.61
CA VAL A 25 -4.38 7.66 -0.87
C VAL A 25 -4.79 8.27 0.46
N SER A 26 -4.59 9.58 0.59
CA SER A 26 -5.06 10.35 1.75
C SER A 26 -6.59 10.45 1.75
N LEU A 27 -7.18 10.41 2.94
CA LEU A 27 -8.60 10.69 3.17
C LEU A 27 -8.84 12.03 3.90
N ASP A 28 -7.81 12.87 4.05
CA ASP A 28 -7.89 14.12 4.81
C ASP A 28 -7.44 15.32 3.96
N PRO A 29 -8.32 15.83 3.07
CA PRO A 29 -7.99 16.90 2.14
C PRO A 29 -7.73 18.26 2.85
N HIS A 30 -8.13 18.40 4.10
CA HIS A 30 -7.94 19.63 4.88
C HIS A 30 -6.52 19.73 5.44
N ARG A 31 -5.91 18.61 5.85
CA ARG A 31 -4.57 18.59 6.44
C ARG A 31 -3.49 18.13 5.49
N ASP A 32 -3.82 17.20 4.59
CA ASP A 32 -2.84 16.47 3.80
C ASP A 32 -2.57 17.22 2.49
N THR A 33 -1.47 17.98 2.48
CA THR A 33 -0.96 18.60 1.26
C THR A 33 0.01 17.66 0.54
N PRO A 34 0.26 17.85 -0.77
CA PRO A 34 1.27 17.08 -1.48
C PRO A 34 2.64 17.11 -0.80
N GLU A 35 3.02 18.24 -0.20
CA GLU A 35 4.28 18.43 0.53
C GLU A 35 4.34 17.57 1.78
N LYS A 36 3.30 17.65 2.63
CA LYS A 36 3.24 16.88 3.88
C LYS A 36 3.22 15.38 3.63
N ILE A 37 2.43 14.92 2.65
CA ILE A 37 2.40 13.49 2.28
C ILE A 37 3.76 13.02 1.77
N ARG A 38 4.45 13.84 0.98
CA ARG A 38 5.79 13.49 0.49
C ARG A 38 6.80 13.35 1.62
N GLU A 39 6.79 14.28 2.57
CA GLU A 39 7.64 14.22 3.77
C GLU A 39 7.31 13.00 4.63
N TYR A 40 6.02 12.77 4.90
CA TYR A 40 5.55 11.61 5.66
C TYR A 40 5.96 10.28 5.02
N LEU A 41 5.79 10.13 3.71
CA LEU A 41 6.12 8.89 3.00
C LEU A 41 7.63 8.64 2.88
N ALA A 42 8.46 9.68 2.97
CA ALA A 42 9.91 9.57 2.87
C ALA A 42 10.51 8.68 3.99
N ASP A 43 9.90 8.69 5.18
CA ASP A 43 10.33 7.85 6.31
C ASP A 43 10.02 6.36 6.11
N PHE A 44 9.09 6.02 5.21
CA PHE A 44 8.64 4.64 4.99
C PHE A 44 9.24 4.02 3.74
N SER A 45 9.09 4.66 2.59
CA SER A 45 9.67 4.22 1.33
C SER A 45 9.46 5.26 0.22
N PRO A 46 10.51 5.66 -0.52
CA PRO A 46 10.40 6.57 -1.66
C PRO A 46 9.66 5.95 -2.86
N ARG A 47 9.31 4.65 -2.79
CA ARG A 47 8.53 3.96 -3.83
C ARG A 47 7.04 4.28 -3.76
N ILE A 48 6.54 4.71 -2.59
CA ILE A 48 5.11 4.89 -2.37
C ILE A 48 4.67 6.20 -3.04
N LEU A 49 3.73 6.09 -3.97
CA LEU A 49 3.11 7.24 -4.61
C LEU A 49 1.97 7.77 -3.71
N GLY A 50 2.14 8.97 -3.17
CA GLY A 50 1.08 9.65 -2.42
C GLY A 50 0.08 10.33 -3.35
N LEU A 51 -1.21 10.10 -3.12
CA LEU A 51 -2.33 10.80 -3.76
C LEU A 51 -3.07 11.61 -2.69
N VAL A 52 -3.27 12.88 -2.99
CA VAL A 52 -4.14 13.81 -2.26
C VAL A 52 -5.17 14.35 -3.25
N GLY A 53 -6.30 14.83 -2.76
CA GLY A 53 -7.38 15.34 -3.60
C GLY A 53 -8.24 16.36 -2.87
N THR A 54 -9.25 16.86 -3.59
CA THR A 54 -10.35 17.66 -3.03
C THR A 54 -11.29 16.79 -2.20
N GLN A 55 -12.14 17.43 -1.40
CA GLN A 55 -13.15 16.75 -0.59
C GLN A 55 -14.03 15.83 -1.46
N GLU A 56 -14.47 16.32 -2.61
CA GLU A 56 -15.31 15.57 -3.55
C GLU A 56 -14.57 14.36 -4.15
N GLU A 57 -13.29 14.51 -4.49
CA GLU A 57 -12.46 13.42 -5.02
C GLU A 57 -12.19 12.35 -3.96
N VAL A 58 -11.92 12.77 -2.72
CA VAL A 58 -11.70 11.87 -1.58
C VAL A 58 -12.98 11.09 -1.26
N GLU A 59 -14.13 11.75 -1.20
CA GLU A 59 -15.42 11.08 -0.98
C GLU A 59 -15.78 10.12 -2.11
N ALA A 60 -15.50 10.48 -3.37
CA ALA A 60 -15.71 9.60 -4.51
C ALA A 60 -14.82 8.35 -4.42
N ALA A 61 -13.53 8.53 -4.11
CA ALA A 61 -12.59 7.43 -3.92
C ALA A 61 -13.01 6.54 -2.74
N ALA A 62 -13.32 7.11 -1.58
CA ALA A 62 -13.74 6.36 -0.41
C ALA A 62 -14.99 5.50 -0.70
N ARG A 63 -15.97 6.05 -1.44
CA ARG A 63 -17.18 5.34 -1.85
C ARG A 63 -16.89 4.17 -2.79
N GLU A 64 -16.03 4.38 -3.78
CA GLU A 64 -15.66 3.34 -4.76
C GLU A 64 -14.91 2.17 -4.11
N TYR A 65 -14.02 2.48 -3.17
CA TYR A 65 -13.25 1.48 -2.42
C TYR A 65 -13.99 0.96 -1.17
N ARG A 66 -15.23 1.42 -0.94
CA ARG A 66 -16.06 1.08 0.23
C ARG A 66 -15.33 1.33 1.56
N VAL A 67 -14.51 2.37 1.60
CA VAL A 67 -13.82 2.83 2.80
C VAL A 67 -14.74 3.80 3.52
N TYR A 68 -15.06 3.48 4.76
CA TYR A 68 -15.73 4.42 5.65
C TYR A 68 -14.68 5.37 6.25
N PHE A 69 -14.98 6.66 6.25
CA PHE A 69 -14.24 7.68 6.97
C PHE A 69 -15.22 8.73 7.48
N ALA A 70 -14.94 9.30 8.64
CA ALA A 70 -15.70 10.40 9.20
C ALA A 70 -14.79 11.63 9.34
N ILE A 71 -15.22 12.75 8.77
CA ILE A 71 -14.59 14.04 9.01
C ILE A 71 -15.22 14.62 10.29
N PRO A 72 -14.41 15.04 11.27
CA PRO A 72 -14.91 15.67 12.49
C PRO A 72 -15.65 16.98 12.21
N ASP A 73 -16.43 17.44 13.19
CA ASP A 73 -17.17 18.70 13.08
C ASP A 73 -16.23 19.92 12.92
N GLU A 74 -16.77 21.03 12.38
CA GLU A 74 -16.00 22.24 12.07
C GLU A 74 -15.23 22.80 13.29
N GLU A 75 -15.77 22.57 14.49
CA GLU A 75 -15.16 22.95 15.77
C GLU A 75 -13.90 22.12 16.05
N ALA A 76 -13.93 20.79 15.88
CA ALA A 76 -12.74 19.93 15.99
C ALA A 76 -11.72 20.17 14.86
N MET A 77 -12.17 20.55 13.66
CA MET A 77 -11.29 20.90 12.55
C MET A 77 -10.47 22.18 12.80
N SER A 78 -11.01 23.11 13.60
CA SER A 78 -10.35 24.38 13.94
C SER A 78 -9.08 24.19 14.78
N GLU A 79 -8.99 23.11 15.55
CA GLU A 79 -7.85 22.80 16.41
C GLU A 79 -6.76 22.01 15.66
N ASN A 80 -7.01 21.58 14.41
CA ASN A 80 -6.12 20.77 13.57
C ASN A 80 -5.63 19.45 14.22
N ASP A 81 -6.22 19.07 15.36
CA ASP A 81 -5.85 17.94 16.21
C ASP A 81 -6.99 16.91 16.31
N TYR A 82 -7.54 16.54 15.15
CA TYR A 82 -8.64 15.60 15.07
C TYR A 82 -8.20 14.25 14.47
N LEU A 83 -8.80 13.17 14.98
CA LEU A 83 -8.57 11.82 14.47
C LEU A 83 -9.59 11.50 13.36
N VAL A 84 -9.09 10.94 12.27
CA VAL A 84 -9.95 10.38 11.21
C VAL A 84 -9.95 8.87 11.39
N ASP A 85 -11.08 8.34 11.86
CA ASP A 85 -11.28 6.90 11.93
C ASP A 85 -11.30 6.34 10.50
N HIS A 86 -10.34 5.45 10.20
CA HIS A 86 -10.22 4.83 8.89
C HIS A 86 -9.83 3.36 9.01
N SER A 87 -10.32 2.56 8.07
CA SER A 87 -9.95 1.16 7.97
C SER A 87 -8.56 1.02 7.32
N ILE A 88 -7.62 0.38 8.00
CA ILE A 88 -6.27 0.09 7.47
C ILE A 88 -6.35 -1.10 6.51
N ILE A 89 -6.74 -0.85 5.27
CA ILE A 89 -6.91 -1.85 4.22
C ILE A 89 -5.95 -1.56 3.06
N MET A 90 -5.15 -2.56 2.67
CA MET A 90 -4.39 -2.51 1.41
C MET A 90 -5.13 -3.29 0.34
N TYR A 91 -5.54 -2.60 -0.71
CA TYR A 91 -6.23 -3.13 -1.88
C TYR A 91 -5.22 -3.48 -2.97
N LEU A 92 -5.44 -4.61 -3.62
CA LEU A 92 -4.73 -5.01 -4.82
C LEU A 92 -5.62 -4.77 -6.04
N MET A 93 -5.14 -3.97 -6.98
CA MET A 93 -5.81 -3.63 -8.22
C MET A 93 -4.98 -4.13 -9.39
N ASP A 94 -5.63 -4.73 -10.39
CA ASP A 94 -4.96 -5.10 -11.63
C ASP A 94 -4.61 -3.86 -12.49
N PRO A 95 -3.84 -4.03 -13.58
CA PRO A 95 -3.51 -2.93 -14.48
C PRO A 95 -4.71 -2.29 -15.19
N GLU A 96 -5.87 -2.95 -15.22
CA GLU A 96 -7.13 -2.41 -15.76
C GLU A 96 -7.93 -1.63 -14.70
N GLY A 97 -7.41 -1.54 -13.47
CA GLY A 97 -8.09 -0.88 -12.36
C GLY A 97 -9.19 -1.71 -11.71
N LYS A 98 -9.22 -3.03 -11.95
CA LYS A 98 -10.18 -3.94 -11.31
C LYS A 98 -9.65 -4.44 -9.98
N PHE A 99 -10.54 -4.51 -9.01
CA PHE A 99 -10.26 -5.10 -7.72
C PHE A 99 -9.88 -6.57 -7.85
N CYS A 100 -8.74 -6.95 -7.25
CA CYS A 100 -8.27 -8.32 -7.20
C CYS A 100 -8.42 -8.93 -5.81
N ASP A 101 -7.94 -8.25 -4.78
CA ASP A 101 -7.93 -8.75 -3.41
C ASP A 101 -7.63 -7.62 -2.41
N TYR A 102 -7.66 -7.92 -1.11
CA TYR A 102 -7.32 -6.99 -0.03
C TYR A 102 -6.61 -7.66 1.14
N THR A 103 -5.93 -6.85 1.96
CA THR A 103 -5.36 -7.27 3.25
C THR A 103 -5.75 -6.24 4.31
N THR A 104 -6.08 -6.70 5.51
CA THR A 104 -6.53 -5.85 6.62
C THR A 104 -5.43 -5.74 7.69
N LYS A 105 -5.67 -4.97 8.75
CA LYS A 105 -4.73 -4.80 9.87
C LYS A 105 -4.39 -6.10 10.59
N GLU A 106 -5.30 -7.07 10.62
CA GLU A 106 -5.13 -8.37 11.28
C GLU A 106 -4.03 -9.22 10.62
N PHE A 107 -3.75 -9.00 9.34
CA PHE A 107 -2.68 -9.71 8.64
C PHE A 107 -1.30 -9.20 9.08
N GLN A 108 -0.42 -10.13 9.45
CA GLN A 108 0.99 -9.84 9.59
C GLN A 108 1.60 -9.50 8.21
N TRP A 109 2.75 -8.82 8.22
CA TRP A 109 3.36 -8.32 6.98
C TRP A 109 3.70 -9.45 5.99
N PHE A 110 4.12 -10.62 6.47
CA PHE A 110 4.44 -11.75 5.59
C PHE A 110 3.19 -12.42 5.00
N GLU A 111 2.07 -12.40 5.72
CA GLU A 111 0.79 -12.92 5.23
C GLU A 111 0.27 -12.00 4.14
N SER A 112 0.32 -10.69 4.37
CA SER A 112 -0.01 -9.67 3.38
C SER A 112 0.86 -9.82 2.13
N TYR A 113 2.18 -9.90 2.31
CA TYR A 113 3.14 -10.14 1.22
C TYR A 113 2.82 -11.43 0.45
N SER A 114 2.62 -12.55 1.15
CA SER A 114 2.37 -13.85 0.51
C SER A 114 1.06 -13.88 -0.27
N LYS A 115 0.03 -13.23 0.27
CA LYS A 115 -1.28 -13.11 -0.36
C LYS A 115 -1.20 -12.26 -1.63
N LEU A 116 -0.58 -11.08 -1.54
CA LEU A 116 -0.38 -10.18 -2.69
C LEU A 116 0.47 -10.84 -3.78
N LEU A 117 1.59 -11.46 -3.41
CA LEU A 117 2.46 -12.16 -4.36
C LEU A 117 1.72 -13.30 -5.06
N ARG A 118 0.93 -14.09 -4.32
CA ARG A 118 0.12 -15.17 -4.91
C ARG A 118 -0.84 -14.61 -5.95
N ARG A 119 -1.59 -13.56 -5.61
CA ARG A 119 -2.56 -12.98 -6.54
C ARG A 119 -1.91 -12.35 -7.77
N MET A 120 -0.73 -11.72 -7.62
CA MET A 120 0.08 -11.25 -8.76
C MET A 120 0.50 -12.40 -9.68
N MET A 121 0.96 -13.54 -9.12
CA MET A 121 1.30 -14.72 -9.92
C MET A 121 0.09 -15.34 -10.61
N ASP A 122 -1.07 -15.38 -9.95
CA ASP A 122 -2.31 -15.89 -10.52
C ASP A 122 -2.79 -15.01 -11.67
N TYR A 123 -2.69 -13.69 -11.55
CA TYR A 123 -2.98 -12.75 -12.63
C TYR A 123 -2.13 -13.03 -13.88
N GLU A 124 -0.82 -13.19 -13.72
CA GLU A 124 0.07 -13.51 -14.84
C GLU A 124 -0.28 -14.86 -15.51
N ARG A 125 -0.66 -15.86 -14.71
CA ARG A 125 -1.12 -17.17 -15.23
C ARG A 125 -2.43 -17.03 -16.02
N GLU A 126 -3.41 -16.35 -15.47
CA GLU A 126 -4.70 -16.09 -16.13
C GLU A 126 -4.51 -15.29 -17.43
N LYS A 127 -3.64 -14.27 -17.42
CA LYS A 127 -3.28 -13.48 -18.60
C LYS A 127 -2.65 -14.36 -19.69
N ALA A 128 -1.66 -15.17 -19.33
CA ALA A 128 -0.98 -16.07 -20.27
C ALA A 128 -1.96 -17.11 -20.87
N GLN A 129 -2.89 -17.64 -20.07
CA GLN A 129 -3.91 -18.56 -20.56
C GLN A 129 -4.85 -17.89 -21.57
N LYS A 130 -5.39 -16.71 -21.26
CA LYS A 130 -6.25 -15.94 -22.17
C LYS A 130 -5.54 -15.57 -23.48
N GLN A 131 -4.24 -15.29 -23.43
CA GLN A 131 -3.44 -15.02 -24.63
C GLN A 131 -3.29 -16.26 -25.51
N ARG A 132 -3.06 -17.45 -24.91
CA ARG A 132 -3.02 -18.73 -25.64
C ARG A 132 -4.36 -19.07 -26.29
N GLU A 133 -5.46 -18.85 -25.57
CA GLU A 133 -6.82 -19.08 -26.05
C GLU A 133 -7.21 -18.13 -27.20
N ARG A 134 -6.68 -16.91 -27.19
CA ARG A 134 -6.88 -15.89 -28.26
C ARG A 134 -6.00 -16.09 -29.49
N GLY A 135 -5.08 -17.06 -29.50
CA GLY A 135 -4.25 -17.38 -30.66
C GLY A 135 -3.26 -16.30 -31.12
N GLY A 136 -2.93 -15.32 -30.26
CA GLY A 136 -2.12 -14.15 -30.64
C GLY A 136 -0.62 -14.28 -30.34
N GLU A 137 0.22 -13.88 -31.30
CA GLU A 137 1.65 -13.62 -31.08
C GLU A 137 1.87 -12.49 -30.07
N LEU A 138 2.94 -12.60 -29.28
CA LEU A 138 3.41 -11.55 -28.37
C LEU A 138 3.68 -10.27 -29.18
N GLN A 139 2.87 -9.23 -29.00
CA GLN A 139 3.20 -7.90 -29.51
C GLN A 139 4.41 -7.36 -28.72
N PRO A 140 5.56 -7.08 -29.36
CA PRO A 140 6.73 -6.55 -28.67
C PRO A 140 6.42 -5.14 -28.16
N GLY A 141 6.08 -5.00 -26.88
CA GLY A 141 5.77 -3.69 -26.29
C GLY A 141 4.67 -3.66 -25.23
N GLU A 142 3.94 -4.76 -24.97
CA GLU A 142 3.09 -4.88 -23.78
C GLU A 142 4.01 -4.84 -22.53
N ARG A 143 4.27 -3.64 -22.01
CA ARG A 143 5.11 -3.43 -20.83
C ARG A 143 4.55 -4.22 -19.64
N ALA A 144 5.48 -4.72 -18.82
CA ALA A 144 5.28 -5.44 -17.58
C ALA A 144 4.09 -4.89 -16.77
N ALA A 145 3.30 -5.81 -16.19
CA ALA A 145 2.03 -5.49 -15.55
C ALA A 145 2.17 -4.35 -14.55
N ASN A 146 1.50 -3.21 -14.77
CA ASN A 146 1.44 -2.10 -13.82
C ASN A 146 0.39 -2.38 -12.74
N VAL A 147 0.55 -3.48 -12.00
CA VAL A 147 -0.35 -3.84 -10.89
C VAL A 147 -0.24 -2.77 -9.81
N LYS A 148 -1.37 -2.19 -9.39
CA LYS A 148 -1.37 -1.13 -8.36
C LYS A 148 -1.81 -1.71 -7.02
N VAL A 149 -1.02 -1.50 -5.98
CA VAL A 149 -1.44 -1.80 -4.59
C VAL A 149 -1.79 -0.48 -3.93
N ALA A 150 -3.08 -0.20 -3.80
CA ALA A 150 -3.58 1.01 -3.16
C ALA A 150 -3.79 0.77 -1.67
N ASN A 151 -3.06 1.50 -0.84
CA ASN A 151 -3.37 1.67 0.58
C ASN A 151 -4.17 2.98 0.71
N ILE A 152 -5.36 2.90 1.29
CA ILE A 152 -6.22 4.07 1.51
C ILE A 152 -6.27 4.30 3.01
N ALA A 153 -5.64 5.37 3.48
CA ALA A 153 -5.42 5.62 4.90
C ALA A 153 -5.17 7.11 5.17
N THR A 154 -5.28 7.55 6.42
CA THR A 154 -4.87 8.90 6.84
C THR A 154 -3.52 8.89 7.55
N MET A 155 -2.89 10.06 7.66
CA MET A 155 -1.60 10.21 8.34
C MET A 155 -1.65 9.85 9.84
N LEU A 156 -2.81 9.99 10.49
CA LEU A 156 -3.02 9.72 11.91
C LEU A 156 -3.80 8.43 12.11
N ASP A 157 -3.10 7.31 11.95
CA ASP A 157 -3.49 6.05 12.58
C ASP A 157 -2.77 6.00 13.94
N GLU A 158 -3.52 6.04 15.05
CA GLU A 158 -2.96 5.89 16.42
C GLU A 158 -2.18 4.58 16.62
N SER A 159 -2.22 3.63 15.67
CA SER A 159 -1.25 2.52 15.66
C SER A 159 0.22 2.96 15.52
N MET A 160 0.47 4.26 15.29
CA MET A 160 1.79 4.88 15.15
C MET A 160 2.16 5.86 16.27
N ALA A 161 1.55 5.78 17.46
CA ALA A 161 2.21 6.31 18.66
C ALA A 161 3.52 5.51 18.88
N ALA A 162 4.63 6.10 18.43
CA ALA A 162 5.98 5.56 18.34
C ALA A 162 6.25 4.57 17.19
N VAL A 163 6.70 5.11 16.04
CA VAL A 163 7.63 4.38 15.18
C VAL A 163 8.99 4.39 15.90
N PRO A 164 9.49 3.27 16.44
CA PRO A 164 10.81 3.24 17.05
C PRO A 164 11.87 3.55 15.99
N SER A 165 12.88 4.34 16.37
CA SER A 165 13.98 4.70 15.50
C SER A 165 14.63 3.45 14.88
N ARG A 166 15.27 3.61 13.70
CA ARG A 166 15.96 2.52 12.99
C ARG A 166 16.91 1.73 13.90
N GLU A 167 17.57 2.39 14.85
CA GLU A 167 18.46 1.79 15.85
C GLU A 167 17.72 0.91 16.88
N ALA A 168 16.49 1.26 17.25
CA ALA A 168 15.67 0.47 18.17
C ALA A 168 15.11 -0.80 17.51
N LEU A 169 14.87 -0.77 16.19
CA LEU A 169 14.43 -1.94 15.40
C LEU A 169 15.54 -2.98 15.17
N GLU A 170 16.81 -2.55 15.15
CA GLU A 170 17.95 -3.47 15.00
C GLU A 170 18.30 -4.20 16.30
N ARG A 171 17.96 -3.64 17.46
CA ARG A 171 18.16 -4.27 18.77
C ARG A 171 17.20 -5.42 19.08
N ASP A 172 16.02 -5.41 18.49
CA ASP A 172 14.94 -6.36 18.78
C ASP A 172 14.90 -7.58 17.82
N MET A 173 15.92 -7.72 16.95
CA MET A 173 16.05 -8.91 16.13
C MET A 173 16.53 -10.10 16.98
N PRO A 174 15.87 -11.27 16.91
CA PRO A 174 16.39 -12.47 17.55
C PRO A 174 17.75 -12.83 16.92
N GLN A 175 18.82 -12.68 17.70
CA GLN A 175 20.16 -13.09 17.32
C GLN A 175 20.14 -14.60 17.12
N ARG A 176 20.05 -15.06 15.87
CA ARG A 176 20.20 -16.48 15.57
C ARG A 176 21.65 -16.87 15.85
N PRO A 177 21.92 -17.89 16.68
CA PRO A 177 23.28 -18.39 16.82
C PRO A 177 23.71 -19.00 15.48
N VAL A 178 24.73 -18.39 14.86
CA VAL A 178 25.40 -18.97 13.70
C VAL A 178 26.30 -20.09 14.20
N THR A 179 25.77 -21.31 14.25
CA THR A 179 26.61 -22.50 14.48
C THR A 179 27.32 -22.83 13.18
N VAL A 180 28.55 -22.34 13.02
CA VAL A 180 29.46 -22.84 11.98
C VAL A 180 29.97 -24.21 12.43
N ARG A 181 29.50 -25.29 11.80
CA ARG A 181 30.18 -26.59 11.91
C ARG A 181 31.29 -26.62 10.86
N ARG A 182 32.52 -26.87 11.34
CA ARG A 182 33.70 -27.19 10.52
C ARG A 182 33.57 -28.58 9.92
#